data_AF-A0A4R6NZG6-F1
#
_entry.id   AF-A0A4R6NZG6-F1
#
_cell.length_a   1.000
_cell.length_b   1.000
_cell.length_c   1.000
_cell.angle_alpha   90.00
_cell.angle_beta   90.00
_cell.angle_gamma   90.00
#
_symmetry.space_group_name_H-M   'P 1'
#
loop_
_entity.id
_entity.type
_entity.pdbx_description
1 polymer ?
#
loop_
_entity_poly.entity_id
_entity_poly.type
_entity_poly.pdbx_seq_one_letter_code
_entity_poly.pdbx_strand_id
1 'polypeptide(L)'
;MEHPSKKYKVLVVDPPWNQGKTGKRAVRPNQQTKLDYATMSKDELMQLPISDWAEDQSFLWLWATNSKDRKTKEPILKMAFDLMESWGFTFYTMVTWDKKTGPCPFGPYQITTEHVLFGYRGKAEFEKSSLGKMKTCFTESPTIHSAKPDSFYQKVNQLFSGDKLDVFARQIREGFDGWGNEYGSLDVNAKRVIKRKIATHGTNFENIAQAR
;
A
#
# COMPACT_ATOMS: atom_id res chain seq x y z
N MET A 1 -10.41 -7.08 15.99
CA MET A 1 -9.46 -8.12 15.58
C MET A 1 -8.66 -8.52 16.79
N GLU A 2 -8.32 -9.79 16.91
CA GLU A 2 -7.44 -10.25 17.98
C GLU A 2 -6.04 -9.64 17.81
N HIS A 3 -5.36 -9.42 18.93
CA HIS A 3 -3.97 -8.99 18.92
C HIS A 3 -3.07 -10.17 18.50
N PRO A 4 -1.94 -9.91 17.83
CA PRO A 4 -0.96 -10.97 17.58
C PRO A 4 -0.50 -11.64 18.87
N SER A 5 -0.30 -12.96 18.83
CA SER A 5 0.05 -13.77 20.01
C SER A 5 1.54 -13.71 20.37
N LYS A 6 2.37 -13.10 19.52
CA LYS A 6 3.82 -12.96 19.69
C LYS A 6 4.30 -11.57 19.30
N LYS A 7 5.54 -11.27 19.66
CA LYS A 7 6.27 -10.07 19.22
C LYS A 7 7.05 -10.35 17.94
N TYR A 8 7.34 -9.28 17.20
CA TYR A 8 7.94 -9.34 15.88
C TYR A 8 9.23 -8.55 15.81
N LYS A 9 10.23 -9.12 15.16
CA LYS A 9 11.51 -8.48 14.84
C LYS A 9 11.38 -7.53 13.64
N VAL A 10 10.41 -7.76 12.75
CA VAL A 10 10.15 -6.91 11.60
C VAL A 10 8.66 -6.62 11.46
N LEU A 11 8.31 -5.34 11.37
CA LEU A 11 6.96 -4.89 11.11
C LEU A 11 6.93 -4.16 9.78
N VAL A 12 5.99 -4.52 8.91
CA VAL A 12 5.63 -3.76 7.71
C VAL A 12 4.24 -3.21 7.95
N VAL A 13 4.07 -1.90 7.86
CA VAL A 13 2.81 -1.23 8.14
C VAL A 13 2.42 -0.41 6.92
N ASP A 14 1.22 -0.67 6.38
CA ASP A 14 0.61 0.10 5.28
C ASP A 14 -0.68 0.77 5.75
N PRO A 15 -0.59 1.92 6.46
CA PRO A 15 -1.77 2.53 7.05
C PRO A 15 -2.83 2.85 5.99
N PRO A 16 -4.13 2.67 6.32
CA PRO A 16 -5.23 3.08 5.46
C PRO A 16 -5.40 4.60 5.55
N TRP A 17 -4.42 5.34 5.02
CA TRP A 17 -4.36 6.80 5.04
C TRP A 17 -5.67 7.42 4.56
N ASN A 18 -6.18 8.42 5.25
CA ASN A 18 -7.35 9.21 4.84
C ASN A 18 -7.02 10.15 3.67
N GLN A 19 -6.65 9.56 2.54
CA GLN A 19 -6.39 10.23 1.27
C GLN A 19 -7.52 9.97 0.26
N GLY A 20 -7.66 10.82 -0.74
CA GLY A 20 -8.65 10.64 -1.81
C GLY A 20 -8.09 9.86 -3.00
N LYS A 21 -8.97 9.32 -3.84
CA LYS A 21 -8.58 8.95 -5.22
C LYS A 21 -8.20 10.23 -5.97
N THR A 22 -7.39 10.08 -7.03
CA THR A 22 -7.23 11.12 -8.03
C THR A 22 -8.65 11.56 -8.47
N GLY A 23 -9.00 12.83 -8.29
CA GLY A 23 -10.38 13.34 -8.38
C GLY A 23 -11.11 13.03 -9.70
N LYS A 24 -12.35 13.52 -9.84
CA LYS A 24 -13.13 13.33 -11.09
C LYS A 24 -12.35 13.86 -12.29
N ARG A 25 -12.17 13.01 -13.31
CA ARG A 25 -11.55 13.40 -14.58
C ARG A 25 -12.64 13.55 -15.63
N ALA A 26 -12.56 14.56 -16.48
CA ALA A 26 -13.51 14.73 -17.59
C ALA A 26 -13.55 13.48 -18.50
N VAL A 27 -12.40 12.84 -18.71
CA VAL A 27 -12.26 11.58 -19.47
C VAL A 27 -12.79 10.33 -18.75
N ARG A 28 -13.17 10.44 -17.48
CA ARG A 28 -13.73 9.34 -16.65
C ARG A 28 -14.82 9.89 -15.71
N PRO A 29 -15.98 10.30 -16.25
CA PRO A 29 -17.02 11.01 -15.50
C PRO A 29 -17.64 10.16 -14.37
N ASN A 30 -17.61 8.83 -14.53
CA ASN A 30 -18.16 7.87 -13.56
C ASN A 30 -17.16 7.46 -12.46
N GLN A 31 -15.94 8.01 -12.45
CA GLN A 31 -14.94 7.64 -11.46
C GLN A 31 -15.28 8.25 -10.08
N GLN A 32 -15.45 7.40 -9.08
CA GLN A 32 -15.66 7.84 -7.70
C GLN A 32 -14.36 8.43 -7.12
N THR A 33 -14.51 9.40 -6.21
CA THR A 33 -13.39 10.08 -5.55
C THR A 33 -13.01 9.49 -4.19
N LYS A 34 -13.87 8.64 -3.64
CA LYS A 34 -13.65 7.93 -2.38
C LYS A 34 -12.90 6.61 -2.63
N LEU A 35 -12.08 6.23 -1.66
CA LEU A 35 -11.49 4.90 -1.60
C LEU A 35 -12.59 3.89 -1.28
N ASP A 36 -12.40 2.65 -1.74
CA ASP A 36 -13.38 1.57 -1.58
C ASP A 36 -13.18 0.81 -0.25
N TYR A 37 -12.34 1.35 0.64
CA TYR A 37 -12.01 0.83 1.96
C TYR A 37 -12.09 1.93 3.03
N ALA A 38 -12.32 1.55 4.28
CA ALA A 38 -12.32 2.47 5.42
C ALA A 38 -10.91 3.02 5.67
N THR A 39 -10.82 4.33 5.89
CA THR A 39 -9.56 5.03 6.21
C THR A 39 -9.51 5.41 7.67
N MET A 40 -8.30 5.55 8.22
CA MET A 40 -8.08 5.99 9.60
C MET A 40 -7.49 7.41 9.63
N SER A 41 -7.87 8.16 10.67
CA SER A 41 -7.26 9.42 11.05
C SER A 41 -5.89 9.21 11.70
N LYS A 42 -5.11 10.28 11.80
CA LYS A 42 -3.80 10.26 12.48
C LYS A 42 -3.91 9.75 13.91
N ASP A 43 -4.90 10.24 14.66
CA ASP A 43 -5.08 9.91 16.07
C ASP A 43 -5.43 8.42 16.26
N GLU A 44 -6.30 7.88 15.40
CA GLU A 44 -6.61 6.45 15.40
C GLU A 44 -5.39 5.59 15.05
N LEU A 45 -4.54 6.05 14.13
CA LEU A 45 -3.29 5.36 13.78
C LEU A 45 -2.28 5.42 14.93
N MET A 46 -2.18 6.55 15.64
CA MET A 46 -1.30 6.69 16.81
C MET A 46 -1.71 5.76 17.95
N GLN A 47 -2.99 5.44 18.08
CA GLN A 47 -3.51 4.52 19.10
C GLN A 47 -3.27 3.04 18.79
N LEU A 48 -2.73 2.69 17.61
CA LEU A 48 -2.39 1.31 17.32
C LEU A 48 -1.26 0.83 18.24
N PRO A 49 -1.38 -0.36 18.86
CA PRO A 49 -0.37 -0.90 19.77
C PRO A 49 0.80 -1.54 19.01
N ILE A 50 1.32 -0.87 17.97
CA ILE A 50 2.48 -1.31 17.18
C ILE A 50 3.69 -1.54 18.10
N SER A 51 3.82 -0.72 19.13
CA SER A 51 4.87 -0.85 20.14
C SER A 51 4.83 -2.17 20.90
N ASP A 52 3.64 -2.71 21.11
CA ASP A 52 3.42 -3.89 21.94
C ASP A 52 3.64 -5.16 21.13
N TRP A 53 3.48 -5.07 19.81
CA TRP A 53 3.75 -6.14 18.85
C TRP A 53 5.23 -6.19 18.44
N ALA A 54 6.00 -5.15 18.73
CA ALA A 54 7.41 -5.09 18.38
C ALA A 54 8.31 -5.68 19.47
N GLU A 55 9.32 -6.44 19.06
CA GLU A 55 10.47 -6.77 19.93
C GLU A 55 11.26 -5.51 20.31
N ASP A 56 12.02 -5.58 21.41
CA ASP A 56 12.85 -4.46 21.88
C ASP A 56 13.99 -4.11 20.91
N GLN A 57 14.43 -5.08 20.11
CA GLN A 57 15.35 -4.92 18.99
C GLN A 57 14.62 -5.29 17.69
N SER A 58 14.03 -4.30 17.02
CA SER A 58 13.16 -4.55 15.87
C SER A 58 13.25 -3.46 14.82
N PHE A 59 12.70 -3.77 13.64
CA PHE A 59 12.66 -2.89 12.49
C PHE A 59 11.23 -2.59 12.05
N LEU A 60 11.00 -1.37 11.58
CA LEU A 60 9.73 -0.90 11.05
C LEU A 60 9.91 -0.44 9.59
N TRP A 61 9.07 -0.96 8.72
CA TRP A 61 8.85 -0.49 7.35
C TRP A 61 7.48 0.16 7.27
N LEU A 62 7.42 1.48 7.17
CA LEU A 62 6.17 2.25 7.18
C LEU A 62 5.91 2.85 5.80
N TRP A 63 4.89 2.35 5.10
CA TRP A 63 4.48 2.86 3.81
C TRP A 63 3.82 4.23 3.93
N ALA A 64 4.26 5.16 3.09
CA ALA A 64 3.73 6.51 3.00
C ALA A 64 3.60 6.95 1.54
N THR A 65 2.51 7.65 1.25
CA THR A 65 2.26 8.19 -0.10
C THR A 65 2.72 9.64 -0.21
N ASN A 66 3.05 10.08 -1.42
CA ASN A 66 3.31 11.49 -1.73
C ASN A 66 1.99 12.28 -1.89
N SER A 67 1.23 12.35 -0.79
CA SER A 67 -0.13 12.92 -0.73
C SER A 67 -0.34 13.68 0.59
N LYS A 68 -1.57 14.14 0.80
CA LYS A 68 -2.00 14.85 2.00
C LYS A 68 -3.27 14.21 2.56
N ASP A 69 -3.44 14.26 3.86
CA ASP A 69 -4.71 13.93 4.50
C ASP A 69 -5.83 14.79 3.91
N ARG A 70 -6.98 14.17 3.63
CA ARG A 70 -8.09 14.83 2.95
C ARG A 70 -8.73 15.91 3.81
N LYS A 71 -8.79 15.72 5.13
CA LYS A 71 -9.45 16.59 6.10
C LYS A 71 -8.49 17.67 6.60
N THR A 72 -7.32 17.29 7.11
CA THR A 72 -6.37 18.22 7.74
C THR A 72 -5.42 18.87 6.76
N LYS A 73 -5.26 18.30 5.55
CA LYS A 73 -4.26 18.70 4.54
C LYS A 73 -2.81 18.49 4.98
N GLU A 74 -2.59 17.85 6.13
CA GLU A 74 -1.25 17.48 6.58
C GLU A 74 -0.60 16.52 5.58
N PRO A 75 0.69 16.69 5.22
CA PRO A 75 1.39 15.74 4.37
C PRO A 75 1.42 14.34 5.01
N ILE A 76 1.08 13.31 4.23
CA ILE A 76 1.12 11.92 4.73
C ILE A 76 2.54 11.52 5.15
N LEU A 77 3.57 12.02 4.44
CA LEU A 77 4.96 11.80 4.83
C LEU A 77 5.26 12.37 6.23
N LYS A 78 4.74 13.56 6.56
CA LYS A 78 4.91 14.14 7.90
C LYS A 78 4.21 13.26 8.95
N MET A 79 2.97 12.87 8.68
CA MET A 79 2.23 11.96 9.57
C MET A 79 2.95 10.64 9.78
N ALA A 80 3.60 10.09 8.76
CA ALA A 80 4.38 8.86 8.87
C ALA A 80 5.60 9.00 9.79
N PHE A 81 6.30 10.13 9.77
CA PHE A 81 7.35 10.42 10.75
C PHE A 81 6.78 10.51 12.17
N ASP A 82 5.67 11.24 12.35
CA ASP A 82 5.02 11.37 13.65
C ASP A 82 4.55 10.01 14.20
N LEU A 83 4.02 9.12 13.34
CA LEU A 83 3.63 7.76 13.72
C LEU A 83 4.84 6.91 14.12
N MET A 84 5.90 6.90 13.30
CA MET A 84 7.14 6.16 13.58
C MET A 84 7.71 6.52 14.95
N GLU A 85 7.78 7.82 15.26
CA GLU A 85 8.23 8.30 16.57
C GLU A 85 7.28 7.89 17.69
N SER A 86 5.97 8.06 17.51
CA SER A 86 4.96 7.69 18.52
C SER A 86 4.96 6.20 18.86
N TRP A 87 5.30 5.34 17.89
CA TRP A 87 5.45 3.91 18.07
C TRP A 87 6.84 3.53 18.60
N GLY A 88 7.70 4.48 18.95
CA GLY A 88 9.02 4.23 19.55
C GLY A 88 10.05 3.66 18.58
N PHE A 89 10.01 4.08 17.31
CA PHE A 89 11.03 3.77 16.32
C PHE A 89 11.79 5.04 15.91
N THR A 90 13.10 4.90 15.75
CA THR A 90 13.97 5.95 15.23
C THR A 90 14.12 5.78 13.72
N PHE A 91 13.97 6.86 12.97
CA PHE A 91 14.20 6.84 11.52
C PHE A 91 15.66 6.49 11.18
N TYR A 92 15.84 5.62 10.20
CA TYR A 92 17.16 5.25 9.66
C TYR A 92 17.33 5.72 8.22
N THR A 93 16.40 5.34 7.33
CA THR A 93 16.45 5.72 5.92
C THR A 93 15.08 5.62 5.27
N MET A 94 15.00 6.00 3.99
CA MET A 94 13.78 5.90 3.19
C MET A 94 14.07 5.12 1.91
N VAL A 95 13.18 4.18 1.58
CA VAL A 95 13.18 3.46 0.30
C VAL A 95 12.04 3.99 -0.56
N THR A 96 12.30 4.21 -1.85
CA THR A 96 11.30 4.70 -2.80
C THR A 96 10.93 3.63 -3.82
N TRP A 97 9.63 3.36 -3.93
CA TRP A 97 9.06 2.56 -5.00
C TRP A 97 8.75 3.47 -6.20
N ASP A 98 9.46 3.27 -7.31
CA ASP A 98 9.13 3.83 -8.61
C ASP A 98 8.14 2.92 -9.36
N LYS A 99 6.94 3.46 -9.59
CA LYS A 99 5.83 2.80 -10.28
C LYS A 99 5.93 2.88 -11.80
N LYS A 100 6.95 3.57 -12.33
CA LYS A 100 7.16 3.97 -13.73
C LYS A 100 6.15 4.98 -14.28
N THR A 101 4.88 4.82 -13.91
CA THR A 101 3.76 5.67 -14.36
C THR A 101 2.79 5.91 -13.23
N GLY A 102 2.02 6.98 -13.34
CA GLY A 102 1.09 7.38 -12.30
C GLY A 102 0.10 8.45 -12.75
N PRO A 103 -0.82 8.83 -11.85
CA PRO A 103 -1.73 9.93 -12.11
C PRO A 103 -0.99 11.27 -12.10
N CYS A 104 -1.39 12.20 -12.96
CA CYS A 104 -1.00 13.61 -12.91
C CYS A 104 -2.27 14.45 -12.67
N PRO A 105 -2.80 14.50 -11.43
CA PRO A 105 -4.05 15.22 -11.17
C PRO A 105 -3.92 16.73 -11.12
N PHE A 106 -2.78 17.21 -10.62
CA PHE A 106 -2.59 18.59 -10.19
C PHE A 106 -1.16 19.00 -10.53
N GLY A 107 -1.00 20.11 -11.23
CA GLY A 107 0.31 20.61 -11.65
C GLY A 107 1.00 19.74 -12.70
N PRO A 108 2.29 20.00 -13.00
CA PRO A 108 3.03 19.31 -14.04
C PRO A 108 3.60 17.94 -13.60
N TYR A 109 3.37 17.51 -12.36
CA TYR A 109 4.03 16.36 -11.76
C TYR A 109 3.18 15.10 -11.82
N GLN A 110 3.71 14.06 -12.44
CA GLN A 110 3.15 12.72 -12.37
C GLN A 110 3.55 12.06 -11.04
N ILE A 111 2.56 11.52 -10.31
CA ILE A 111 2.78 10.81 -9.04
C ILE A 111 3.20 9.38 -9.35
N THR A 112 4.48 9.18 -9.67
CA THR A 112 5.04 7.87 -10.02
C THR A 112 5.67 7.16 -8.84
N THR A 113 5.74 7.76 -7.65
CA THR A 113 6.43 7.16 -6.50
C THR A 113 5.52 6.93 -5.29
N GLU A 114 5.87 5.91 -4.51
CA GLU A 114 5.50 5.77 -3.09
C GLU A 114 6.77 5.55 -2.26
N HIS A 115 6.71 5.85 -0.97
CA HIS A 115 7.87 5.80 -0.09
C HIS A 115 7.63 4.81 1.06
N VAL A 116 8.69 4.22 1.56
CA VAL A 116 8.71 3.38 2.76
C VAL A 116 9.76 3.94 3.69
N LEU A 117 9.30 4.49 4.81
CA LEU A 117 10.21 4.91 5.87
C LEU A 117 10.70 3.65 6.57
N PHE A 118 12.01 3.55 6.74
CA PHE A 118 12.65 2.48 7.49
C PHE A 118 13.15 3.03 8.82
N GLY A 119 12.70 2.41 9.90
CA GLY A 119 13.09 2.75 11.26
C GLY A 119 13.51 1.53 12.07
N TYR A 120 14.15 1.78 13.20
CA TYR A 120 14.61 0.76 14.14
C TYR A 120 14.21 1.12 15.56
N ARG A 121 14.02 0.10 16.38
CA ARG A 121 13.88 0.21 17.82
C ARG A 121 15.06 -0.50 18.47
N GLY A 122 15.63 0.12 19.50
CA GLY A 122 16.85 -0.37 20.13
C GLY A 122 18.08 0.04 19.32
N LYS A 123 18.86 -0.93 18.83
CA LYS A 123 20.06 -0.71 18.01
C LYS A 123 19.82 -1.15 16.57
N ALA A 124 20.36 -0.38 15.62
CA ALA A 124 20.33 -0.73 14.22
C ALA A 124 21.38 -1.81 13.89
N GLU A 125 21.08 -3.06 14.24
CA GLU A 125 21.97 -4.21 14.04
C GLU A 125 21.56 -5.05 12.82
N PHE A 126 22.44 -5.11 11.82
CA PHE A 126 22.17 -5.81 10.55
C PHE A 126 23.07 -7.04 10.40
N GLU A 127 22.52 -8.11 9.83
CA GLU A 127 23.27 -9.28 9.40
C GLU A 127 24.34 -8.87 8.38
N LYS A 128 25.60 -9.29 8.56
CA LYS A 128 26.70 -8.90 7.63
C LYS A 128 26.42 -9.27 6.18
N SER A 129 25.72 -10.38 5.95
CA SER A 129 25.30 -10.85 4.62
C SER A 129 24.29 -9.93 3.93
N SER A 130 23.58 -9.09 4.69
CA SER A 130 22.55 -8.17 4.20
C SER A 130 23.09 -6.81 3.75
N LEU A 131 24.31 -6.45 4.18
CA LEU A 131 24.90 -5.14 3.94
C LEU A 131 25.02 -4.83 2.43
N GLY A 132 24.51 -3.66 2.02
CA GLY A 132 24.54 -3.19 0.63
C GLY A 132 23.62 -3.94 -0.34
N LYS A 133 22.77 -4.86 0.14
CA LYS A 133 21.89 -5.69 -0.72
C LYS A 133 20.52 -5.07 -0.99
N MET A 134 20.16 -3.99 -0.32
CA MET A 134 18.92 -3.24 -0.54
C MET A 134 19.23 -1.85 -1.10
N LYS A 135 18.62 -1.52 -2.24
CA LYS A 135 18.69 -0.18 -2.81
C LYS A 135 17.63 0.70 -2.17
N THR A 136 17.93 1.99 -1.99
CA THR A 136 16.96 3.00 -1.54
C THR A 136 15.94 3.40 -2.63
N CYS A 137 16.05 2.81 -3.81
CA CYS A 137 15.08 2.93 -4.89
C CYS A 137 14.91 1.59 -5.60
N PHE A 138 13.67 1.21 -5.88
CA PHE A 138 13.34 0.04 -6.69
C PHE A 138 12.15 0.33 -7.59
N THR A 139 12.11 -0.33 -8.74
CA THR A 139 11.12 -0.04 -9.78
C THR A 139 10.25 -1.27 -10.06
N GLU A 140 8.93 -1.13 -9.92
CA GLU A 140 7.96 -2.18 -10.24
C GLU A 140 6.63 -1.57 -10.68
N SER A 141 5.98 -2.15 -11.68
CA SER A 141 4.68 -1.65 -12.15
C SER A 141 3.56 -2.08 -11.20
N PRO A 142 2.66 -1.17 -10.78
CA PRO A 142 1.55 -1.53 -9.90
C PRO A 142 0.56 -2.47 -10.59
N THR A 143 0.05 -3.46 -9.85
CA THR A 143 -0.89 -4.47 -10.35
C THR A 143 -2.34 -4.10 -10.04
N ILE A 144 -2.74 -4.23 -8.77
CA ILE A 144 -4.05 -3.91 -8.23
C ILE A 144 -3.94 -2.61 -7.42
N HIS A 145 -5.00 -1.80 -7.39
CA HIS A 145 -4.98 -0.53 -6.68
C HIS A 145 -4.59 -0.73 -5.20
N SER A 146 -3.58 0.03 -4.76
CA SER A 146 -3.06 -0.01 -3.39
C SER A 146 -2.42 -1.35 -2.99
N ALA A 147 -2.22 -2.29 -3.91
CA ALA A 147 -1.43 -3.49 -3.64
C ALA A 147 0.06 -3.13 -3.72
N LYS A 148 0.77 -3.35 -2.61
CA LYS A 148 2.21 -3.14 -2.53
C LYS A 148 2.94 -4.30 -3.23
N PRO A 149 4.10 -4.02 -3.87
CA PRO A 149 4.79 -4.98 -4.72
C PRO A 149 5.31 -6.19 -3.94
N ASP A 150 5.12 -7.39 -4.48
CA ASP A 150 5.58 -8.64 -3.85
C ASP A 150 7.11 -8.68 -3.72
N SER A 151 7.83 -8.07 -4.68
CA SER A 151 9.30 -8.02 -4.64
C SER A 151 9.84 -7.30 -3.42
N PHE A 152 9.11 -6.30 -2.89
CA PHE A 152 9.48 -5.62 -1.65
C PHE A 152 9.44 -6.60 -0.48
N TYR A 153 8.34 -7.32 -0.30
CA TYR A 153 8.18 -8.29 0.80
C TYR A 153 9.16 -9.45 0.67
N GLN A 154 9.39 -9.97 -0.53
CA GLN A 154 10.41 -10.98 -0.80
C GLN A 154 11.81 -10.47 -0.39
N LYS A 155 12.12 -9.20 -0.67
CA LYS A 155 13.41 -8.61 -0.30
C LYS A 155 13.55 -8.40 1.20
N VAL A 156 12.49 -7.94 1.88
CA VAL A 156 12.47 -7.86 3.34
C VAL A 156 12.65 -9.25 3.96
N ASN A 157 11.95 -10.27 3.44
CA ASN A 157 12.06 -11.64 3.93
C ASN A 157 13.48 -12.22 3.73
N GLN A 158 14.13 -11.90 2.62
CA GLN A 158 15.50 -12.32 2.33
C GLN A 158 16.54 -11.69 3.26
N LEU A 159 16.38 -10.39 3.57
CA LEU A 159 17.42 -9.61 4.24
C LEU A 159 17.27 -9.55 5.76
N PHE A 160 16.07 -9.76 6.30
CA PHE A 160 15.79 -9.66 7.72
C PHE A 160 15.36 -11.01 8.28
N SER A 161 16.06 -11.46 9.32
CA SER A 161 15.72 -12.67 10.07
C SER A 161 14.60 -12.41 11.09
N GLY A 162 14.05 -13.49 11.65
CA GLY A 162 13.03 -13.42 12.69
C GLY A 162 11.60 -13.31 12.17
N ASP A 163 10.67 -13.29 13.12
CA ASP A 163 9.23 -13.19 12.89
C ASP A 163 8.86 -11.83 12.30
N LYS A 164 7.95 -11.86 11.31
CA LYS A 164 7.52 -10.65 10.58
C LYS A 164 6.01 -10.50 10.57
N LEU A 165 5.55 -9.26 10.70
CA LEU A 165 4.13 -8.90 10.67
C LEU A 165 3.86 -7.89 9.55
N ASP A 166 2.85 -8.17 8.73
CA ASP A 166 2.25 -7.24 7.75
C ASP A 166 0.94 -6.67 8.35
N VAL A 167 0.96 -5.39 8.68
CA VAL A 167 -0.14 -4.66 9.34
C VAL A 167 -0.94 -3.90 8.30
N PHE A 168 -2.26 -4.10 8.34
CA PHE A 168 -3.23 -3.80 7.28
C PHE A 168 -3.08 -4.67 6.04
N ALA A 169 -2.60 -5.91 6.23
CA ALA A 169 -2.43 -6.87 5.16
C ALA A 169 -3.77 -7.22 4.50
N ARG A 170 -3.76 -7.32 3.17
CA ARG A 170 -4.88 -7.86 2.37
C ARG A 170 -4.56 -9.18 1.70
N GLN A 171 -3.29 -9.47 1.52
CA GLN A 171 -2.75 -10.65 0.84
C GLN A 171 -1.99 -11.51 1.86
N ILE A 172 -2.04 -12.84 1.68
CA ILE A 172 -1.16 -13.75 2.43
C ILE A 172 0.21 -13.73 1.77
N ARG A 173 1.25 -13.46 2.56
CA ARG A 173 2.63 -13.35 2.09
C ARG A 173 3.50 -14.37 2.81
N GLU A 174 4.30 -15.10 2.04
CA GLU A 174 5.23 -16.07 2.61
C GLU A 174 6.23 -15.38 3.56
N GLY A 175 6.40 -15.93 4.76
CA GLY A 175 7.30 -15.40 5.79
C GLY A 175 6.75 -14.22 6.59
N PHE A 176 5.47 -13.87 6.41
CA PHE A 176 4.79 -12.84 7.18
C PHE A 176 3.48 -13.37 7.79
N ASP A 177 3.30 -13.13 9.07
CA ASP A 177 1.95 -13.11 9.66
C ASP A 177 1.25 -11.85 9.17
N GLY A 178 -0.08 -11.89 9.03
CA GLY A 178 -0.84 -10.71 8.62
C GLY A 178 -1.89 -10.31 9.64
N TRP A 179 -2.10 -9.01 9.75
CA TRP A 179 -3.14 -8.41 10.59
C TRP A 179 -3.88 -7.36 9.77
N GLY A 180 -5.21 -7.43 9.71
CA GLY A 180 -6.02 -6.49 8.94
C GLY A 180 -7.44 -7.01 8.70
N ASN A 181 -8.40 -6.09 8.62
CA ASN A 181 -9.82 -6.45 8.41
C ASN A 181 -10.06 -7.23 7.10
N GLU A 182 -9.14 -7.08 6.14
CA GLU A 182 -9.20 -7.68 4.82
C GLU A 182 -8.12 -8.75 4.62
N TYR A 183 -7.51 -9.25 5.70
CA TYR A 183 -6.41 -10.21 5.59
C TYR A 183 -6.84 -11.48 4.86
N GLY A 184 -6.08 -11.84 3.81
CA GLY A 184 -6.36 -12.98 2.93
C GLY A 184 -7.48 -12.76 1.90
N SER A 185 -8.09 -11.58 1.83
CA SER A 185 -9.13 -11.28 0.84
C SER A 185 -8.61 -11.06 -0.58
N LEU A 186 -7.33 -10.69 -0.72
CA LEU A 186 -6.71 -10.41 -2.01
C LEU A 186 -5.97 -11.65 -2.54
N ASP A 187 -6.58 -12.33 -3.51
CA ASP A 187 -5.91 -13.35 -4.32
C ASP A 187 -5.33 -12.72 -5.58
N VAL A 188 -4.01 -12.53 -5.61
CA VAL A 188 -3.28 -12.01 -6.77
C VAL A 188 -3.15 -13.01 -7.92
N ASN A 189 -3.43 -14.30 -7.67
CA ASN A 189 -3.42 -15.37 -8.67
C ASN A 189 -4.82 -15.67 -9.26
N ALA A 190 -5.87 -15.02 -8.74
CA ALA A 190 -7.22 -15.12 -9.29
C ALA A 190 -7.20 -14.60 -10.75
N LYS A 191 -7.21 -15.53 -11.71
CA LYS A 191 -7.30 -15.24 -13.14
C LYS A 191 -8.41 -14.22 -13.37
N ARG A 192 -8.09 -13.06 -13.96
CA ARG A 192 -9.07 -12.09 -14.45
C ARG A 192 -10.08 -12.82 -15.34
N VAL A 193 -11.29 -13.07 -14.85
CA VAL A 193 -12.41 -13.47 -15.70
C VAL A 193 -12.80 -12.23 -16.50
N ILE A 194 -12.21 -12.08 -17.69
CA ILE A 194 -12.64 -11.07 -18.65
C ILE A 194 -14.03 -11.51 -19.12
N LYS A 195 -15.09 -10.97 -18.52
CA LYS A 195 -16.43 -10.99 -19.13
C LYS A 195 -16.37 -10.16 -20.41
N ARG A 196 -16.05 -10.79 -21.54
CA ARG A 196 -16.30 -10.19 -22.86
C ARG A 196 -17.82 -10.04 -22.97
N LYS A 197 -18.33 -8.81 -22.83
CA LYS A 197 -19.65 -8.47 -23.36
C LYS A 197 -19.55 -8.60 -24.87
N ILE A 198 -20.04 -9.70 -25.42
CA ILE A 198 -20.31 -9.79 -26.85
C ILE A 198 -21.45 -8.82 -27.10
N ALA A 199 -21.16 -7.69 -27.76
CA ALA A 199 -22.18 -6.81 -28.27
C ALA A 199 -22.79 -7.47 -29.51
N THR A 200 -23.88 -8.21 -29.33
CA THR A 200 -24.74 -8.62 -30.44
C THR A 200 -25.38 -7.36 -31.02
N HIS A 201 -24.80 -6.83 -32.09
CA HIS A 201 -25.48 -5.87 -32.95
C HIS A 201 -26.61 -6.62 -33.66
N GLY A 202 -27.83 -6.44 -33.16
CA GLY A 202 -29.03 -6.83 -33.89
C GLY A 202 -29.18 -5.94 -35.11
N THR A 203 -28.86 -6.46 -36.28
CA THR A 203 -29.27 -5.88 -37.56
C THR A 203 -30.77 -6.10 -37.71
N ASN A 204 -31.56 -5.05 -37.50
CA ASN A 204 -32.97 -5.01 -37.91
C ASN A 204 -33.02 -4.90 -39.44
N PHE A 205 -33.34 -5.99 -40.11
CA PHE A 205 -33.88 -5.97 -41.46
C PHE A 205 -35.34 -6.37 -41.37
N GLU A 206 -36.24 -5.39 -41.33
CA GLU A 206 -37.62 -5.57 -41.76
C GLU A 206 -38.25 -4.19 -42.03
N ASN A 207 -39.02 -4.14 -43.14
CA ASN A 207 -39.80 -3.03 -43.68
C ASN A 207 -39.10 -1.91 -44.46
N ILE A 208 -38.83 -2.21 -45.74
CA ILE A 208 -39.08 -1.22 -46.81
C ILE A 208 -39.87 -1.93 -47.91
N ALA A 209 -41.20 -1.89 -47.80
CA ALA A 209 -42.10 -2.10 -48.92
C ALA A 209 -43.36 -1.25 -48.72
N GLN A 210 -43.67 -0.44 -49.75
CA GLN A 210 -44.94 0.24 -50.04
C GLN A 210 -45.19 1.66 -49.49
N ALA A 211 -44.86 2.65 -50.33
CA ALA A 211 -45.78 3.68 -50.87
C ALA A 211 -44.96 4.50 -51.90
N ARG A 212 -45.18 4.27 -53.20
CA ARG A 212 -45.84 5.20 -54.15
C ARG A 212 -45.17 6.57 -54.25
#